data_AF-A0A7C7N7C4-F1
#
_entry.id   AF-A0A7C7N7C4-F1
#
_cell.length_a   1.000
_cell.length_b   1.000
_cell.length_c   1.000
_cell.angle_alpha   90.00
_cell.angle_beta   90.00
_cell.angle_gamma   90.00
#
_symmetry.space_group_name_H-M   'P 1'
#
loop_
_entity.id
_entity.type
_entity.pdbx_description
1 polymer ?
#
loop_
_entity_poly.entity_id
_entity_poly.type
_entity_poly.pdbx_seq_one_letter_code
_entity_poly.pdbx_strand_id
1 'polypeptide(L)'
;MNINIINRKQYIGVIFLFFLFFLVTISITPLIGSVQIDLEKAFSRDLAFNDNVDANILFLARIPRIILAALTGAALSVAGAILQSLLRNDLAAPFTLGVSSGAALGAVIAISLGLPYSIAGIPTVPIAAFLGSLGAISLVFSLARTRTGDFPTPILLLAGVTANFFFAALVMLIHYLSDFTQSFRIVRWLMGGLDITSYKTLISISPMIFFGFGVLMLYGRDFNVISTGIQSAMSRGVEVIKVQKIGFIMASLLTGAVVAFSGPIGFVGLI
;
A
#
# COMPACT_ATOMS: atom_id res chain seq x y z
N MET A 1 28.23 0.19 13.66
CA MET A 1 26.80 0.39 13.94
C MET A 1 26.53 -0.15 15.34
N ASN A 2 26.44 0.71 16.35
CA ASN A 2 26.13 0.30 17.72
C ASN A 2 24.65 -0.12 17.76
N ILE A 3 24.39 -1.42 17.70
CA ILE A 3 23.04 -1.95 17.87
C ILE A 3 22.71 -1.79 19.36
N ASN A 4 21.94 -0.76 19.71
CA ASN A 4 21.42 -0.60 21.05
C ASN A 4 20.44 -1.74 21.31
N ILE A 5 20.86 -2.74 22.08
CA ILE A 5 20.03 -3.91 22.39
C ILE A 5 18.94 -3.44 23.37
N ILE A 6 17.76 -3.13 22.83
CA ILE A 6 16.59 -2.76 23.62
C ILE A 6 16.21 -3.96 24.51
N ASN A 7 16.03 -3.73 25.81
CA ASN A 7 15.56 -4.78 26.71
C ASN A 7 14.14 -5.22 26.29
N ARG A 8 13.83 -6.53 26.36
CA ARG A 8 12.51 -7.08 26.05
C ARG A 8 11.37 -6.30 26.71
N LYS A 9 11.54 -5.83 27.96
CA LYS A 9 10.54 -5.00 28.65
C LYS A 9 10.31 -3.65 27.96
N GLN A 10 11.38 -2.98 27.53
CA GLN A 10 11.30 -1.71 26.81
C GLN A 10 10.67 -1.90 25.43
N TYR A 11 11.05 -2.96 24.70
CA TYR A 11 10.47 -3.28 23.40
C TYR A 11 8.96 -3.53 23.46
N ILE A 12 8.51 -4.34 24.43
CA ILE A 12 7.08 -4.59 24.66
C ILE A 12 6.37 -3.29 25.07
N GLY A 13 7.00 -2.46 25.92
CA GLY A 13 6.44 -1.17 26.33
C GLY A 13 6.22 -0.22 25.14
N VAL A 14 7.18 -0.15 24.21
CA VAL A 14 7.07 0.67 22.99
C VAL A 14 5.95 0.16 22.08
N ILE A 15 5.87 -1.16 21.84
CA ILE A 15 4.78 -1.75 21.04
C ILE A 15 3.43 -1.44 21.67
N PHE A 16 3.30 -1.63 22.99
CA PHE A 16 2.06 -1.38 23.71
C PHE A 16 1.64 0.09 23.60
N LEU A 17 2.59 1.03 23.74
CA LEU A 17 2.32 2.45 23.60
C LEU A 17 1.80 2.80 22.19
N PHE A 18 2.46 2.32 21.14
CA PHE A 18 2.01 2.56 19.76
C PHE A 18 0.67 1.89 19.46
N PHE A 19 0.43 0.70 20.00
CA PHE A 19 -0.85 0.02 19.88
C PHE A 19 -1.98 0.79 20.58
N LEU A 20 -1.72 1.33 21.77
CA LEU A 20 -2.67 2.19 22.49
C LEU A 20 -2.93 3.47 21.69
N PHE A 21 -1.89 4.11 21.17
CA PHE A 21 -2.03 5.30 20.32
C PHE A 21 -2.87 5.00 19.06
N PHE A 22 -2.66 3.85 18.44
CA PHE A 22 -3.46 3.37 17.31
C PHE A 22 -4.94 3.17 17.68
N LEU A 23 -5.23 2.51 18.80
CA LEU A 23 -6.61 2.32 19.29
C LEU A 23 -7.32 3.64 19.58
N VAL A 24 -6.62 4.57 20.24
CA VAL A 24 -7.13 5.92 20.52
C VAL A 24 -7.41 6.65 19.20
N THR A 25 -6.49 6.58 18.24
CA THR A 25 -6.65 7.22 16.93
C THR A 25 -7.86 6.69 16.17
N ILE A 26 -8.03 5.37 16.08
CA ILE A 26 -9.19 4.76 15.40
C ILE A 26 -10.51 5.07 16.11
N SER A 27 -10.49 5.25 17.43
CA SER A 27 -11.70 5.55 18.20
C SER A 27 -12.13 7.02 18.10
N ILE A 28 -11.17 7.94 18.03
CA ILE A 28 -11.44 9.40 18.01
C ILE A 28 -11.67 9.91 16.59
N THR A 29 -10.93 9.43 15.60
CA THR A 29 -11.03 9.90 14.21
C THR A 29 -12.43 9.83 13.57
N PRO A 30 -13.32 8.85 13.87
CA PRO A 30 -14.69 8.86 13.33
C PRO A 30 -15.53 10.01 13.87
N LEU A 31 -15.16 10.60 15.01
CA LEU A 31 -15.92 11.69 15.63
C LEU A 31 -15.57 13.05 15.01
N ILE A 32 -14.40 13.16 14.38
CA ILE A 32 -13.90 14.40 13.78
C ILE A 32 -14.31 14.44 12.30
N GLY A 33 -14.93 15.53 11.87
CA GLY A 33 -15.25 15.75 10.46
C GLY A 33 -15.95 17.09 10.19
N SER A 34 -16.36 17.30 8.95
CA SER A 34 -17.00 18.56 8.49
C SER A 34 -18.37 18.85 9.12
N VAL A 35 -19.00 17.83 9.70
CA VAL A 35 -20.31 17.91 10.37
C VAL A 35 -20.16 17.31 11.76
N GLN A 36 -20.75 17.92 12.78
CA GLN A 36 -20.79 17.32 14.12
C GLN A 36 -21.79 16.15 14.11
N ILE A 37 -21.36 14.99 14.59
CA ILE A 37 -22.23 13.81 14.72
C ILE A 37 -22.69 13.71 16.16
N ASP A 38 -24.00 13.60 16.34
CA ASP A 38 -24.59 13.21 17.62
C ASP A 38 -24.54 11.69 17.76
N LEU A 39 -23.68 11.19 18.66
CA LEU A 39 -23.49 9.76 18.85
C LEU A 39 -24.74 9.08 19.38
N GLU A 40 -25.52 9.76 20.23
CA GLU A 40 -26.74 9.17 20.79
C GLU A 40 -27.73 8.89 19.67
N LYS A 41 -27.90 9.84 18.74
CA LYS A 41 -28.75 9.66 17.56
C LYS A 41 -28.16 8.66 16.59
N ALA A 42 -26.86 8.66 16.35
CA ALA A 42 -26.21 7.73 15.42
C ALA A 42 -26.38 6.26 15.83
N PHE A 43 -26.46 5.97 17.13
CA PHE A 43 -26.67 4.63 17.67
C PHE A 43 -28.12 4.34 18.08
N SER A 44 -28.99 5.35 18.09
CA SER A 44 -30.42 5.16 18.39
C SER A 44 -31.09 4.21 17.39
N ARG A 45 -32.00 3.37 17.90
CA ARG A 45 -32.87 2.52 17.08
C ARG A 45 -34.22 3.17 16.79
N ASP A 46 -34.42 4.39 17.29
CA ASP A 46 -35.69 5.10 17.23
C ASP A 46 -35.97 5.63 15.82
N LEU A 47 -34.91 5.90 15.05
CA LEU A 47 -35.00 6.25 13.63
C LEU A 47 -34.54 5.08 12.75
N ALA A 48 -35.24 4.86 11.63
CA ALA A 48 -34.78 3.96 10.60
C ALA A 48 -33.42 4.44 10.04
N PHE A 49 -32.51 3.51 9.76
CA PHE A 49 -31.16 3.83 9.28
C PHE A 49 -31.15 4.75 8.04
N ASN A 50 -32.10 4.56 7.13
CA ASN A 50 -32.20 5.37 5.91
C ASN A 50 -32.52 6.85 6.19
N ASP A 51 -33.22 7.14 7.28
CA ASP A 51 -33.63 8.50 7.67
C ASP A 51 -32.66 9.12 8.68
N ASN A 52 -31.77 8.31 9.27
CA ASN A 52 -30.79 8.74 10.27
C ASN A 52 -29.50 9.23 9.60
N VAL A 53 -29.41 10.54 9.35
CA VAL A 53 -28.24 11.17 8.71
C VAL A 53 -26.95 10.94 9.49
N ASP A 54 -27.00 11.04 10.83
CA ASP A 54 -25.84 10.84 11.71
C ASP A 54 -25.28 9.41 11.59
N ALA A 55 -26.17 8.41 11.59
CA ALA A 55 -25.79 7.01 11.36
C ALA A 55 -25.20 6.79 9.97
N ASN A 56 -25.79 7.38 8.92
CA ASN A 56 -25.26 7.27 7.56
C ASN A 56 -23.85 7.87 7.44
N ILE A 57 -23.61 9.06 7.99
CA ILE A 57 -22.28 9.69 7.95
C ILE A 57 -21.26 8.81 8.70
N LEU A 58 -21.60 8.35 9.91
CA LEU A 58 -20.70 7.54 10.71
C LEU A 58 -20.37 6.21 10.04
N PHE A 59 -21.40 5.44 9.68
CA PHE A 59 -21.23 4.07 9.20
C PHE A 59 -20.93 3.96 7.71
N LEU A 60 -21.43 4.84 6.84
CA LEU A 60 -21.19 4.73 5.39
C LEU A 60 -20.01 5.56 4.90
N ALA A 61 -19.65 6.65 5.58
CA ALA A 61 -18.57 7.53 5.13
C ALA A 61 -17.32 7.45 6.02
N ARG A 62 -17.46 7.59 7.35
CA ARG A 62 -16.30 7.73 8.24
C ARG A 62 -15.63 6.42 8.60
N ILE A 63 -16.38 5.44 9.09
CA ILE A 63 -15.81 4.14 9.49
C ILE A 63 -15.10 3.44 8.32
N PRO A 64 -15.67 3.34 7.11
CA PRO A 64 -14.99 2.73 5.98
C PRO A 64 -13.66 3.40 5.63
N ARG A 65 -13.63 4.73 5.67
CA ARG A 65 -12.43 5.53 5.41
C ARG A 65 -11.33 5.28 6.42
N ILE A 66 -11.68 5.12 7.70
CA ILE A 66 -10.73 4.85 8.78
C ILE A 66 -10.16 3.43 8.68
N ILE A 67 -11.01 2.45 8.36
CA ILE A 67 -10.55 1.08 8.10
C ILE A 67 -9.59 1.06 6.90
N LEU A 68 -9.91 1.76 5.81
CA LEU A 68 -9.00 1.90 4.68
C LEU A 68 -7.68 2.55 5.11
N ALA A 69 -7.73 3.65 5.88
CA ALA A 69 -6.53 4.33 6.37
C ALA A 69 -5.62 3.40 7.18
N ALA A 70 -6.21 2.60 8.08
CA ALA A 70 -5.49 1.64 8.91
C ALA A 70 -4.86 0.52 8.06
N LEU A 71 -5.61 -0.05 7.11
CA LEU A 71 -5.11 -1.09 6.20
C LEU A 71 -4.00 -0.57 5.30
N THR A 72 -4.18 0.62 4.70
CA THR A 72 -3.20 1.30 3.87
C THR A 72 -1.92 1.56 4.66
N GLY A 73 -2.05 2.12 5.87
CA GLY A 73 -0.93 2.38 6.77
C GLY A 73 -0.13 1.12 7.08
N ALA A 74 -0.83 0.08 7.57
CA ALA A 74 -0.21 -1.19 7.91
C ALA A 74 0.50 -1.83 6.70
N ALA A 75 -0.14 -1.84 5.53
CA ALA A 75 0.42 -2.44 4.33
C ALA A 75 1.69 -1.73 3.85
N LEU A 76 1.68 -0.40 3.82
CA LEU A 76 2.83 0.39 3.40
C LEU A 76 3.98 0.31 4.41
N SER A 77 3.70 0.33 5.71
CA SER A 77 4.72 0.17 6.76
C SER A 77 5.36 -1.23 6.73
N VAL A 78 4.57 -2.29 6.57
CA VAL A 78 5.10 -3.65 6.43
C VAL A 78 5.92 -3.80 5.14
N ALA A 79 5.42 -3.32 4.01
CA ALA A 79 6.16 -3.34 2.74
C ALA A 79 7.49 -2.57 2.87
N GLY A 80 7.45 -1.40 3.53
CA GLY A 80 8.62 -0.59 3.85
C GLY A 80 9.68 -1.35 4.66
N ALA A 81 9.28 -1.89 5.81
CA ALA A 81 10.18 -2.66 6.69
C ALA A 81 10.84 -3.85 5.97
N ILE A 82 10.08 -4.58 5.14
CA ILE A 82 10.63 -5.69 4.36
C ILE A 82 11.61 -5.20 3.31
N LEU A 83 11.28 -4.14 2.57
CA LEU A 83 12.18 -3.59 1.55
C LEU A 83 13.46 -3.04 2.16
N GLN A 84 13.39 -2.33 3.29
CA GLN A 84 14.56 -1.85 4.03
C GLN A 84 15.43 -3.01 4.50
N SER A 85 14.82 -4.09 5.02
CA SER A 85 15.54 -5.30 5.44
C SER A 85 16.24 -6.01 4.28
N LEU A 86 15.57 -6.15 3.14
CA LEU A 86 16.10 -6.85 1.97
C LEU A 86 17.15 -6.05 1.21
N LEU A 87 16.93 -4.74 1.06
CA LEU A 87 17.80 -3.83 0.35
C LEU A 87 18.95 -3.34 1.24
N ARG A 88 18.85 -3.54 2.56
CA ARG A 88 19.81 -3.08 3.58
C ARG A 88 20.09 -1.58 3.42
N ASN A 89 19.01 -0.84 3.21
CA ASN A 89 19.02 0.59 2.95
C ASN A 89 17.79 1.22 3.58
N ASP A 90 18.00 2.05 4.60
CA ASP A 90 16.93 2.71 5.36
C ASP A 90 16.12 3.70 4.49
N LEU A 91 16.66 4.11 3.33
CA LEU A 91 15.96 4.93 2.35
C LEU A 91 15.07 4.12 1.40
N ALA A 92 15.05 2.79 1.51
CA ALA A 92 14.18 1.97 0.70
C ALA A 92 12.71 2.21 1.08
N ALA A 93 11.90 2.48 0.07
CA ALA A 93 10.46 2.67 0.22
C ALA A 93 9.70 1.77 -0.77
N PRO A 94 8.42 1.46 -0.50
CA PRO A 94 7.51 0.74 -1.40
C PRO A 94 7.49 1.27 -2.86
N PHE A 95 7.77 2.55 -3.04
CA PHE A 95 7.77 3.26 -4.31
C PHE A 95 9.01 2.99 -5.19
N THR A 96 10.06 2.40 -4.62
CA THR A 96 11.35 2.23 -5.31
C THR A 96 11.30 1.23 -6.47
N LEU A 97 10.37 0.27 -6.44
CA LEU A 97 10.26 -0.81 -7.42
C LEU A 97 9.30 -0.54 -8.60
N GLY A 98 8.97 0.73 -8.88
CA GLY A 98 8.11 1.05 -10.03
C GLY A 98 6.61 0.81 -9.82
N VAL A 99 6.22 0.15 -8.73
CA VAL A 99 4.85 -0.34 -8.47
C VAL A 99 3.82 0.78 -8.49
N SER A 100 4.10 1.87 -7.78
CA SER A 100 3.18 3.00 -7.71
C SER A 100 3.07 3.76 -9.02
N SER A 101 4.16 3.88 -9.78
CA SER A 101 4.14 4.55 -11.09
C SER A 101 3.43 3.70 -12.13
N GLY A 102 3.56 2.37 -12.06
CA GLY A 102 2.75 1.44 -12.83
C GLY A 102 1.26 1.54 -12.49
N ALA A 103 0.94 1.65 -11.21
CA ALA A 103 -0.44 1.87 -10.76
C ALA A 103 -1.00 3.19 -11.28
N ALA A 104 -0.20 4.26 -11.23
CA ALA A 104 -0.54 5.55 -11.81
C ALA A 104 -0.82 5.45 -13.31
N LEU A 105 0.04 4.78 -14.06
CA LEU A 105 -0.20 4.57 -15.50
C LEU A 105 -1.50 3.82 -15.76
N GLY A 106 -1.75 2.73 -15.03
CA GLY A 106 -2.99 1.96 -15.15
C GLY A 106 -4.24 2.79 -14.86
N ALA A 107 -4.24 3.57 -13.78
CA ALA A 107 -5.34 4.50 -13.46
C ALA A 107 -5.54 5.57 -14.54
N VAL A 108 -4.45 6.18 -15.01
CA VAL A 108 -4.49 7.25 -16.02
C VAL A 108 -5.03 6.74 -17.35
N ILE A 109 -4.63 5.53 -17.77
CA ILE A 109 -5.20 4.86 -18.96
C ILE A 109 -6.70 4.66 -18.79
N ALA A 110 -7.16 4.14 -17.65
CA ALA A 110 -8.58 3.90 -17.40
C ALA A 110 -9.41 5.19 -17.41
N ILE A 111 -8.87 6.27 -16.83
CA ILE A 111 -9.51 7.59 -16.80
C ILE A 111 -9.58 8.18 -18.22
N SER A 112 -8.49 8.11 -18.98
CA SER A 112 -8.41 8.68 -20.34
C SER A 112 -9.29 7.94 -21.34
N LEU A 113 -9.42 6.62 -21.23
CA LEU A 113 -10.31 5.80 -22.07
C LEU A 113 -11.80 6.00 -21.72
N GLY A 114 -12.13 6.74 -20.65
CA GLY A 114 -13.52 6.94 -20.24
C GLY A 114 -14.25 5.65 -19.90
N LEU A 115 -13.53 4.65 -19.36
CA LEU A 115 -14.11 3.35 -19.02
C LEU A 115 -15.30 3.52 -18.06
N PRO A 116 -16.31 2.65 -18.13
CA PRO A 116 -17.48 2.71 -17.24
C PRO A 116 -17.05 2.76 -15.78
N TYR A 117 -17.76 3.53 -14.96
CA TYR A 117 -17.38 3.79 -13.56
C TYR A 117 -17.27 2.51 -12.70
N SER A 118 -18.00 1.45 -13.06
CA SER A 118 -17.88 0.15 -12.39
C SER A 118 -18.22 -1.00 -13.33
N ILE A 119 -17.52 -2.12 -13.17
CA ILE A 119 -17.85 -3.41 -13.78
C ILE A 119 -18.17 -4.37 -12.63
N ALA A 120 -19.36 -4.99 -12.64
CA ALA A 120 -19.82 -5.87 -11.56
C ALA A 120 -19.78 -5.24 -10.14
N GLY A 121 -19.93 -3.91 -10.03
CA GLY A 121 -19.89 -3.18 -8.76
C GLY A 121 -18.49 -2.87 -8.23
N ILE A 122 -17.42 -3.24 -8.95
CA ILE A 122 -16.04 -2.89 -8.62
C ILE A 122 -15.61 -1.69 -9.49
N PRO A 123 -15.04 -0.62 -8.90
CA PRO A 123 -14.55 0.51 -9.67
C PRO A 123 -13.44 0.10 -10.65
N THR A 124 -13.53 0.57 -11.89
CA THR A 124 -12.60 0.20 -12.98
C THR A 124 -11.20 0.77 -12.81
N VAL A 125 -11.09 1.99 -12.27
CA VAL A 125 -9.81 2.68 -12.06
C VAL A 125 -8.89 1.91 -11.10
N PRO A 126 -9.33 1.47 -9.89
CA PRO A 126 -8.54 0.58 -9.05
C PRO A 126 -8.12 -0.73 -9.70
N ILE A 127 -8.99 -1.37 -10.50
CA ILE A 127 -8.60 -2.61 -11.20
C ILE A 127 -7.45 -2.31 -12.18
N ALA A 128 -7.59 -1.26 -12.99
CA ALA A 128 -6.56 -0.88 -13.95
C ALA A 128 -5.26 -0.46 -13.25
N ALA A 129 -5.34 0.28 -12.15
CA ALA A 129 -4.19 0.64 -11.33
C ALA A 129 -3.51 -0.60 -10.74
N PHE A 130 -4.28 -1.54 -10.21
CA PHE A 130 -3.75 -2.79 -9.68
C PHE A 130 -3.05 -3.61 -10.78
N LEU A 131 -3.66 -3.76 -11.96
CA LEU A 131 -3.05 -4.43 -13.11
C LEU A 131 -1.79 -3.70 -13.60
N GLY A 132 -1.81 -2.37 -13.63
CA GLY A 132 -0.63 -1.55 -13.96
C GLY A 132 0.52 -1.77 -12.96
N SER A 133 0.20 -1.92 -11.67
CA SER A 133 1.17 -2.27 -10.64
C SER A 133 1.78 -3.66 -10.85
N LEU A 134 0.96 -4.66 -11.21
CA LEU A 134 1.44 -6.01 -11.54
C LEU A 134 2.30 -6.02 -12.80
N GLY A 135 1.94 -5.21 -13.81
CA GLY A 135 2.72 -5.01 -15.02
C GLY A 135 4.08 -4.40 -14.72
N ALA A 136 4.12 -3.37 -13.87
CA ALA A 136 5.36 -2.75 -13.41
C ALA A 136 6.27 -3.71 -12.65
N ILE A 137 5.71 -4.47 -11.71
CA ILE A 137 6.44 -5.51 -10.97
C ILE A 137 7.03 -6.53 -11.96
N SER A 138 6.21 -7.04 -12.87
CA SER A 138 6.65 -8.03 -13.86
C SER A 138 7.77 -7.49 -14.74
N LEU A 139 7.68 -6.23 -15.17
CA LEU A 139 8.72 -5.56 -15.95
C LEU A 139 10.03 -5.44 -15.16
N VAL A 140 9.97 -4.89 -13.94
CA VAL A 140 11.17 -4.68 -13.10
C VAL A 140 11.88 -5.99 -12.79
N PHE A 141 11.12 -7.03 -12.42
CA PHE A 141 11.69 -8.35 -12.18
C PHE A 141 12.25 -8.99 -13.45
N SER A 142 11.60 -8.80 -14.60
CA SER A 142 12.12 -9.31 -15.88
C SER A 142 13.43 -8.64 -16.28
N LEU A 143 13.57 -7.33 -16.01
CA LEU A 143 14.80 -6.56 -16.29
C LEU A 143 15.93 -6.90 -15.32
N ALA A 144 15.60 -7.16 -14.05
CA ALA A 144 16.59 -7.42 -13.01
C ALA A 144 17.03 -8.89 -12.93
N ARG A 145 16.28 -9.81 -13.55
CA ARG A 145 16.59 -11.25 -13.50
C ARG A 145 17.87 -11.55 -14.27
N THR A 146 18.85 -12.07 -13.56
CA THR A 146 20.10 -12.58 -14.15
C THR A 146 19.92 -13.96 -14.78
N ARG A 147 20.88 -14.40 -15.60
CA ARG A 147 20.89 -15.75 -16.21
C ARG A 147 20.85 -16.88 -15.17
N THR A 148 21.42 -16.66 -13.98
CA THR A 148 21.42 -17.60 -12.85
C THR A 148 20.12 -17.56 -12.04
N GLY A 149 19.23 -16.60 -12.31
CA GLY A 149 17.97 -16.43 -11.59
C GLY A 149 18.06 -15.55 -10.34
N ASP A 150 19.24 -14.98 -10.07
CA ASP A 150 19.47 -14.04 -8.97
C ASP A 150 18.87 -12.67 -9.26
N PHE A 151 18.56 -11.93 -8.19
CA PHE A 151 18.09 -10.54 -8.23
C PHE A 151 19.07 -9.63 -7.48
N PRO A 152 20.18 -9.21 -8.11
CA PRO A 152 21.13 -8.32 -7.46
C PRO A 152 20.45 -7.01 -7.09
N THR A 153 20.51 -6.65 -5.80
CA THR A 153 19.90 -5.43 -5.24
C THR A 153 20.18 -4.17 -6.08
N PRO A 154 21.41 -3.88 -6.53
CA PRO A 154 21.68 -2.67 -7.32
C PRO A 154 20.96 -2.66 -8.68
N ILE A 155 20.87 -3.81 -9.34
CA ILE A 155 20.20 -3.94 -10.64
C ILE A 155 18.69 -3.78 -10.47
N LEU A 156 18.12 -4.37 -9.42
CA LEU A 156 16.70 -4.24 -9.11
C LEU A 156 16.31 -2.78 -8.83
N LEU A 157 17.13 -2.06 -8.08
CA LEU A 157 16.94 -0.64 -7.81
C LEU A 157 17.05 0.20 -9.10
N LEU A 158 18.07 -0.05 -9.92
CA LEU A 158 18.24 0.68 -11.18
C LEU A 158 17.07 0.42 -12.14
N ALA A 159 16.64 -0.85 -12.27
CA ALA A 159 15.48 -1.23 -13.07
C ALA A 159 14.18 -0.56 -12.56
N GLY A 160 13.99 -0.50 -11.24
CA GLY A 160 12.85 0.18 -10.61
C GLY A 160 12.84 1.68 -10.90
N VAL A 161 13.99 2.36 -10.77
CA VAL A 161 14.13 3.78 -11.10
C VAL A 161 13.88 4.04 -12.58
N THR A 162 14.43 3.22 -13.48
CA THR A 162 14.16 3.32 -14.92
C THR A 162 12.68 3.13 -15.23
N ALA A 163 12.03 2.13 -14.64
CA ALA A 163 10.60 1.88 -14.82
C ALA A 163 9.75 3.05 -14.30
N ASN A 164 10.13 3.65 -13.16
CA ASN A 164 9.48 4.86 -12.63
C ASN A 164 9.50 6.01 -13.64
N PHE A 165 10.67 6.34 -14.20
CA PHE A 165 10.77 7.40 -15.20
C PHE A 165 9.99 7.08 -16.48
N PHE A 166 10.03 5.83 -16.93
CA PHE A 166 9.28 5.38 -18.10
C PHE A 166 7.76 5.53 -17.90
N PHE A 167 7.22 5.02 -16.79
CA PHE A 167 5.80 5.16 -16.49
C PHE A 167 5.38 6.60 -16.23
N ALA A 168 6.23 7.40 -15.57
CA ALA A 168 5.97 8.83 -15.37
C ALA A 168 5.88 9.59 -16.70
N ALA A 169 6.76 9.29 -17.65
CA ALA A 169 6.71 9.87 -19.00
C ALA A 169 5.42 9.50 -19.74
N LEU A 170 4.96 8.25 -19.63
CA LEU A 170 3.70 7.81 -20.22
C LEU A 170 2.48 8.47 -19.55
N VAL A 171 2.47 8.59 -18.22
CA VAL A 171 1.44 9.32 -17.48
C VAL A 171 1.37 10.77 -17.97
N MET A 172 2.53 11.43 -18.12
CA MET A 172 2.61 12.81 -18.59
C MET A 172 2.11 12.95 -20.04
N LEU A 173 2.47 12.02 -20.92
CA LEU A 173 1.98 11.98 -22.31
C LEU A 173 0.46 11.86 -22.37
N ILE A 174 -0.13 10.93 -21.60
CA ILE A 174 -1.58 10.75 -21.58
C ILE A 174 -2.27 11.97 -20.97
N HIS A 175 -1.70 12.54 -19.90
CA HIS A 175 -2.22 13.75 -19.28
C HIS A 175 -2.25 14.93 -20.26
N TYR A 176 -1.19 15.12 -21.06
CA TYR A 176 -1.14 16.15 -22.10
C TYR A 176 -2.24 15.98 -23.16
N LEU A 177 -2.61 14.74 -23.49
CA LEU A 177 -3.65 14.42 -24.47
C LEU A 177 -5.08 14.44 -23.89
N SER A 178 -5.22 14.60 -22.57
CA SER A 178 -6.50 14.50 -21.87
C SER A 178 -7.28 15.81 -21.88
N ASP A 179 -8.61 15.72 -21.87
CA ASP A 179 -9.46 16.91 -21.71
C ASP A 179 -9.39 17.49 -20.28
N PHE A 180 -10.08 18.61 -20.02
CA PHE A 180 -10.08 19.26 -18.71
C PHE A 180 -10.62 18.36 -17.58
N THR A 181 -11.67 17.58 -17.86
CA THR A 181 -12.32 16.72 -16.86
C THR A 181 -11.45 15.53 -16.51
N GLN A 182 -10.88 14.88 -17.52
CA GLN A 182 -9.92 13.79 -17.39
C GLN A 182 -8.66 14.27 -16.67
N SER A 183 -8.13 15.44 -17.06
CA SER A 183 -6.96 16.05 -16.42
C SER A 183 -7.17 16.30 -14.93
N PHE A 184 -8.32 16.88 -14.55
CA PHE A 184 -8.66 17.08 -13.14
C PHE A 184 -8.72 15.75 -12.37
N ARG A 185 -9.34 14.72 -12.95
CA ARG A 185 -9.42 13.38 -12.34
C ARG A 185 -8.06 12.72 -12.20
N ILE A 186 -7.21 12.82 -13.22
CA ILE A 186 -5.83 12.30 -13.20
C ILE A 186 -5.05 12.94 -12.05
N VAL A 187 -5.03 14.27 -11.99
CA VAL A 187 -4.31 15.01 -10.94
C VAL A 187 -4.85 14.64 -9.56
N ARG A 188 -6.19 14.60 -9.39
CA ARG A 188 -6.81 14.24 -8.11
C ARG A 188 -6.45 12.82 -7.66
N TRP A 189 -6.35 11.86 -8.58
CA TRP A 189 -5.97 10.48 -8.28
C TRP A 189 -4.48 10.37 -7.92
N LEU A 190 -3.61 11.08 -8.64
CA LEU A 190 -2.16 11.09 -8.40
C LEU A 190 -1.79 11.70 -7.03
N MET A 191 -2.62 12.59 -6.49
CA MET A 191 -2.44 13.14 -5.13
C MET A 191 -2.67 12.12 -4.01
N GLY A 192 -3.32 10.99 -4.32
CA GLY A 192 -3.80 10.05 -3.33
C GLY A 192 -5.01 10.56 -2.54
N GLY A 193 -5.68 9.63 -1.88
CA GLY A 193 -6.89 9.88 -1.09
C GLY A 193 -7.37 8.62 -0.39
N LEU A 194 -8.16 8.81 0.66
CA LEU A 194 -8.79 7.71 1.39
C LEU A 194 -10.31 7.72 1.17
N ASP A 195 -10.73 8.27 0.04
CA ASP A 195 -12.12 8.42 -0.33
C ASP A 195 -12.63 7.07 -0.82
N ILE A 196 -13.38 6.36 0.03
CA ILE A 196 -13.92 5.04 -0.29
C ILE A 196 -15.41 5.12 -0.59
N THR A 197 -15.83 4.34 -1.58
CA THR A 197 -17.22 4.33 -2.07
C THR A 197 -18.10 3.29 -1.38
N SER A 198 -17.53 2.20 -0.84
CA SER A 198 -18.34 1.15 -0.18
C SER A 198 -17.53 0.18 0.68
N TYR A 199 -18.21 -0.52 1.60
CA TYR A 199 -17.67 -1.68 2.31
C TYR A 199 -17.29 -2.85 1.39
N LYS A 200 -17.97 -3.00 0.23
CA LYS A 200 -17.62 -4.05 -0.73
C LYS A 200 -16.18 -3.88 -1.20
N THR A 201 -15.77 -2.64 -1.47
CA THR A 201 -14.40 -2.28 -1.84
C THR A 201 -13.39 -2.71 -0.77
N LEU A 202 -13.68 -2.46 0.53
CA LEU A 202 -12.83 -2.91 1.65
C LEU A 202 -12.70 -4.43 1.71
N ILE A 203 -13.84 -5.13 1.60
CA ILE A 203 -13.88 -6.59 1.67
C ILE A 203 -13.13 -7.18 0.48
N SER A 204 -13.13 -6.56 -0.70
CA SER A 204 -12.39 -7.04 -1.86
C SER A 204 -10.87 -6.95 -1.70
N ILE A 205 -10.34 -5.89 -1.06
CA ILE A 205 -8.89 -5.74 -0.88
C ILE A 205 -8.35 -6.47 0.35
N SER A 206 -9.15 -6.59 1.41
CA SER A 206 -8.68 -7.14 2.69
C SER A 206 -8.02 -8.52 2.62
N PRO A 207 -8.51 -9.53 1.86
CA PRO A 207 -7.92 -10.86 1.84
C PRO A 207 -6.50 -10.83 1.29
N MET A 208 -6.25 -9.96 0.31
CA MET A 208 -4.95 -9.79 -0.30
C MET A 208 -3.92 -9.19 0.66
N ILE A 209 -4.35 -8.19 1.45
CA ILE A 209 -3.50 -7.57 2.47
C ILE A 209 -3.16 -8.59 3.57
N PHE A 210 -4.17 -9.27 4.10
CA PHE A 210 -3.95 -10.26 5.16
C PHE A 210 -3.15 -11.47 4.67
N PHE A 211 -3.34 -11.89 3.42
CA PHE A 211 -2.51 -12.92 2.81
C PHE A 211 -1.05 -12.48 2.72
N GLY A 212 -0.78 -11.26 2.23
CA GLY A 212 0.57 -10.71 2.18
C GLY A 212 1.21 -10.61 3.56
N PHE A 213 0.47 -10.17 4.58
CA PHE A 213 0.93 -10.17 5.96
C PHE A 213 1.25 -11.56 6.48
N GLY A 214 0.35 -12.52 6.27
CA GLY A 214 0.56 -13.90 6.69
C GLY A 214 1.84 -14.49 6.09
N VAL A 215 2.03 -14.33 4.78
CA VAL A 215 3.25 -14.80 4.10
C VAL A 215 4.50 -14.11 4.65
N LEU A 216 4.50 -12.79 4.78
CA LEU A 216 5.68 -12.05 5.27
C LEU A 216 6.03 -12.39 6.72
N MET A 217 5.02 -12.61 7.58
CA MET A 217 5.25 -13.02 8.97
C MET A 217 5.91 -14.39 9.08
N LEU A 218 5.59 -15.34 8.18
CA LEU A 218 6.23 -16.66 8.16
C LEU A 218 7.73 -16.57 7.92
N TYR A 219 8.17 -15.61 7.10
CA TYR A 219 9.58 -15.38 6.78
C TYR A 219 10.24 -14.28 7.64
N GLY A 220 9.56 -13.78 8.67
CA GLY A 220 10.04 -12.68 9.50
C GLY A 220 11.43 -12.91 10.11
N ARG A 221 11.73 -14.15 10.51
CA ARG A 221 13.06 -14.52 11.04
C ARG A 221 14.14 -14.46 9.96
N ASP A 222 13.83 -14.92 8.76
CA ASP A 222 14.79 -14.95 7.66
C ASP A 222 15.15 -13.54 7.21
N PHE A 223 14.18 -12.63 7.16
CA PHE A 223 14.42 -11.20 6.90
C PHE A 223 15.37 -10.59 7.94
N ASN A 224 15.15 -10.87 9.23
CA ASN A 224 16.04 -10.41 10.30
C ASN A 224 17.48 -10.95 10.16
N VAL A 225 17.67 -12.17 9.65
CA VAL A 225 19.02 -12.70 9.42
C VAL A 225 19.64 -12.04 8.17
N ILE A 226 18.87 -11.87 7.10
CA ILE A 226 19.33 -11.21 5.85
C ILE A 226 19.80 -9.78 6.10
N SER A 227 19.14 -9.03 6.99
CA SER A 227 19.55 -7.65 7.32
C SER A 227 20.98 -7.57 7.86
N THR A 228 21.46 -8.61 8.54
CA THR A 228 22.85 -8.72 9.05
C THR A 228 23.89 -8.97 7.96
N GLY A 229 23.47 -9.43 6.78
CA GLY A 229 24.33 -9.69 5.63
C GLY A 229 23.98 -10.99 4.89
N ILE A 230 24.12 -10.97 3.57
CA ILE A 230 23.76 -12.10 2.69
C ILE A 230 24.61 -13.35 2.99
N GLN A 231 25.93 -13.18 3.15
CA GLN A 231 26.84 -14.29 3.47
C GLN A 231 26.53 -14.92 4.84
N SER A 232 26.24 -14.10 5.85
CA SER A 232 25.83 -14.53 7.19
C SER A 232 24.48 -15.26 7.19
N ALA A 233 23.56 -14.86 6.32
CA ALA A 233 22.28 -15.53 6.17
C ALA A 233 22.41 -16.90 5.49
N MET A 234 23.22 -16.98 4.43
CA MET A 234 23.48 -18.24 3.73
C MET A 234 24.17 -19.27 4.65
N SER A 235 25.15 -18.85 5.47
CA SER A 235 25.82 -19.76 6.42
C SER A 235 24.92 -20.24 7.56
N ARG A 236 23.81 -19.54 7.83
CA ARG A 236 22.77 -19.93 8.80
C ARG A 236 21.65 -20.76 8.16
N GLY A 237 21.79 -21.16 6.90
CA GLY A 237 20.84 -22.03 6.19
C GLY A 237 19.64 -21.31 5.57
N VAL A 238 19.67 -19.97 5.49
CA VAL A 238 18.60 -19.21 4.84
C VAL A 238 18.72 -19.31 3.33
N GLU A 239 17.63 -19.69 2.66
CA GLU A 239 17.53 -19.70 1.20
C GLU A 239 17.31 -18.27 0.67
N VAL A 240 18.37 -17.46 0.66
CA VAL A 240 18.30 -15.99 0.46
C VAL A 240 17.55 -15.59 -0.82
N ILE A 241 17.80 -16.27 -1.94
CA ILE A 241 17.16 -15.96 -3.23
C ILE A 241 15.63 -16.11 -3.13
N LYS A 242 15.16 -17.20 -2.51
CA LYS A 242 13.73 -17.45 -2.33
C LYS A 242 13.11 -16.42 -1.40
N VAL A 243 13.74 -16.14 -0.26
CA VAL A 243 13.24 -15.16 0.71
C VAL A 243 13.19 -13.75 0.13
N GLN A 244 14.22 -13.34 -0.61
CA GLN A 244 14.24 -12.07 -1.35
C GLN A 244 13.10 -12.00 -2.36
N LYS A 245 12.93 -13.04 -3.18
CA LYS A 245 11.87 -13.09 -4.19
C LYS A 245 10.48 -12.98 -3.56
N ILE A 246 10.22 -13.74 -2.49
CA ILE A 246 8.95 -13.69 -1.76
C ILE A 246 8.73 -12.30 -1.17
N GLY A 247 9.74 -11.73 -0.50
CA GLY A 247 9.61 -10.42 0.12
C GLY A 247 9.39 -9.30 -0.89
N PHE A 248 10.12 -9.28 -2.01
CA PHE A 248 9.90 -8.30 -3.06
C PHE A 248 8.52 -8.44 -3.72
N ILE A 249 8.08 -9.67 -4.02
CA ILE A 249 6.75 -9.90 -4.63
C ILE A 249 5.66 -9.48 -3.65
N MET A 250 5.69 -9.94 -2.40
CA MET A 250 4.66 -9.63 -1.40
C MET A 250 4.63 -8.15 -1.03
N ALA A 251 5.79 -7.51 -0.83
CA ALA A 251 5.86 -6.07 -0.56
C ALA A 251 5.28 -5.26 -1.74
N SER A 252 5.62 -5.64 -2.97
CA SER A 252 5.07 -4.99 -4.16
C SER A 252 3.57 -5.25 -4.32
N LEU A 253 3.10 -6.46 -3.98
CA LEU A 253 1.69 -6.83 -4.02
C LEU A 253 0.86 -6.03 -3.02
N LEU A 254 1.33 -5.90 -1.78
CA LEU A 254 0.72 -5.06 -0.74
C LEU A 254 0.64 -3.60 -1.19
N THR A 255 1.74 -3.08 -1.74
CA THR A 255 1.82 -1.71 -2.24
C THR A 255 0.85 -1.48 -3.39
N GLY A 256 0.86 -2.35 -4.39
CA GLY A 256 -0.02 -2.26 -5.55
C GLY A 256 -1.50 -2.37 -5.18
N ALA A 257 -1.84 -3.29 -4.26
CA ALA A 257 -3.20 -3.45 -3.76
C ALA A 257 -3.68 -2.15 -3.13
N VAL A 258 -2.92 -1.58 -2.19
CA VAL A 258 -3.34 -0.36 -1.49
C VAL A 258 -3.36 0.86 -2.39
N VAL A 259 -2.30 1.08 -3.18
CA VAL A 259 -2.18 2.22 -4.10
C VAL A 259 -3.30 2.20 -5.15
N ALA A 260 -3.79 1.03 -5.56
CA ALA A 260 -4.91 0.94 -6.48
C ALA A 260 -6.18 1.65 -5.97
N PHE A 261 -6.44 1.60 -4.66
CA PHE A 261 -7.63 2.21 -4.06
C PHE A 261 -7.35 3.58 -3.44
N SER A 262 -6.17 3.76 -2.86
CA SER A 262 -5.83 5.00 -2.16
C SER A 262 -5.04 6.00 -3.00
N GLY A 263 -4.68 5.63 -4.23
CA GLY A 263 -3.65 6.34 -4.98
C GLY A 263 -2.28 6.30 -4.29
N PRO A 264 -1.29 7.02 -4.83
CA PRO A 264 0.07 7.07 -4.27
C PRO A 264 0.07 7.75 -2.90
N ILE A 265 0.59 7.08 -1.86
CA ILE A 265 0.75 7.66 -0.51
C ILE A 265 2.20 7.49 -0.04
N GLY A 266 2.98 8.56 -0.15
CA GLY A 266 4.40 8.57 0.23
C GLY A 266 4.65 8.51 1.74
N PHE A 267 5.93 8.34 2.11
CA PHE A 267 6.49 8.45 3.47
C PHE A 267 6.05 7.39 4.51
N VAL A 268 4.87 6.79 4.39
CA VAL A 268 4.36 5.82 5.38
C VAL A 268 5.21 4.55 5.50
N GLY A 269 5.77 4.09 4.37
CA GLY A 269 6.67 2.93 4.35
C GLY A 269 8.15 3.29 4.50
N LEU A 270 8.47 4.55 4.79
CA LEU A 270 9.84 5.02 4.97
C LEU A 270 10.12 5.35 6.45
N ILE A 271 9.14 5.98 7.11
CA ILE A 271 9.15 6.40 8.51
C ILE A 271 8.65 5.25 9.39
#